data_AF-A0A2P5LT15-F1
#
_entry.id   AF-A0A2P5LT15-F1
#
_cell.length_a   1.000
_cell.length_b   1.000
_cell.length_c   1.000
_cell.angle_alpha   90.00
_cell.angle_beta   90.00
_cell.angle_gamma   90.00
#
_symmetry.space_group_name_H-M   'P 1'
#
loop_
_entity.id
_entity.type
_entity.pdbx_description
1 polymer ?
#
loop_
_entity_poly.entity_id
_entity_poly.type
_entity_poly.pdbx_seq_one_letter_code
_entity_poly.pdbx_strand_id
1 'polypeptide(L)'
;MSENVKNMILAAALSLVFIGLWDYFYAFPEIDKQRRAQTQQEKLAKVPQLGAPERVTAGQPPVKAAPKTRAEALALSPRIAIDTRSISGSIALKGGRIDDVSLKNYRETVDPSSPIITLLSPEDGPSPYYAELGYLTAETENAPVLPTTETLWTTDADGLTTAKPVTLTWDNGHGLVFKRVISVDDEYLFTVKDSVENKAGAPVTLFNYARVSRFGHPPSAGYAALHEGFVGVVGETGEEVTYDKIEKEDNAVKTYKGVGGWVGLTDKYWAAVVAPDQNLPMEARFASMGGAVKTYQADTVSDQKTIEPGKSAEATTYVFAGAKVVDVLDAYKANPGLKRFDLLIDWGWFYFITRPMFRLIDFLYKLLGNFGLAILAVTVIVKLAFLPLAN
;
A
#
# COMPACT_ATOMS: atom_id res chain seq x y z
N MET A 1 -13.05 22.27 59.51
CA MET A 1 -12.84 22.52 58.07
C MET A 1 -14.20 22.37 57.40
N SER A 2 -14.75 23.44 56.81
CA SER A 2 -16.08 23.39 56.19
C SER A 2 -16.10 22.42 55.01
N GLU A 3 -17.23 21.76 54.78
CA GLU A 3 -17.42 20.75 53.73
C GLU A 3 -16.98 21.27 52.35
N ASN A 4 -17.21 22.55 52.08
CA ASN A 4 -16.80 23.24 50.86
C ASN A 4 -15.27 23.26 50.65
N VAL A 5 -14.48 23.40 51.72
CA VAL A 5 -13.01 23.38 51.63
C VAL A 5 -12.50 21.97 51.35
N LYS A 6 -13.15 20.93 51.90
CA LYS A 6 -12.82 19.53 51.59
C LYS A 6 -13.14 19.19 50.13
N ASN A 7 -14.30 19.61 49.63
CA ASN A 7 -14.71 19.37 48.25
C ASN A 7 -13.83 20.14 47.26
N MET A 8 -13.40 21.35 47.60
CA MET A 8 -12.46 22.13 46.78
C MET A 8 -11.06 21.48 46.72
N ILE A 9 -10.54 20.98 47.85
CA ILE A 9 -9.25 20.29 47.88
C ILE A 9 -9.32 18.96 47.13
N LEU A 10 -10.42 18.22 47.25
CA LEU A 10 -10.64 16.98 46.51
C LEU A 10 -10.74 17.23 44.99
N ALA A 11 -11.44 18.28 44.57
CA ALA A 11 -11.51 18.68 43.16
C ALA A 11 -10.13 19.07 42.63
N ALA A 12 -9.35 19.86 43.37
CA ALA A 12 -7.99 20.23 42.98
C ALA A 12 -7.06 19.01 42.86
N ALA A 13 -7.16 18.05 43.79
CA ALA A 13 -6.39 16.80 43.72
C ALA A 13 -6.78 15.95 42.51
N LEU A 14 -8.08 15.83 42.21
CA LEU A 14 -8.57 15.10 41.04
C LEU A 14 -8.16 15.76 39.72
N SER A 15 -8.16 17.10 39.65
CA SER A 15 -7.65 17.83 38.49
C SER A 15 -6.16 17.63 38.27
N LEU A 16 -5.35 17.61 39.34
CA LEU A 16 -3.92 17.34 39.23
C LEU A 16 -3.62 15.90 38.79
N VAL A 17 -4.39 14.92 39.27
CA VAL A 17 -4.30 13.53 38.80
C VAL A 17 -4.71 13.41 37.33
N PHE A 18 -5.79 14.08 36.93
CA PHE A 18 -6.23 14.08 35.53
C PHE A 18 -5.21 14.72 34.60
N ILE A 19 -4.62 15.87 34.99
CA ILE A 19 -3.54 16.52 34.23
C ILE A 19 -2.31 15.62 34.18
N GLY A 20 -1.92 14.99 35.29
CA GLY A 20 -0.79 14.07 35.30
C GLY A 20 -1.00 12.84 34.41
N LEU A 21 -2.22 12.30 34.36
CA LEU A 21 -2.59 11.20 33.46
C LEU A 21 -2.63 11.68 32.00
N TRP A 22 -3.16 12.87 31.74
CA TRP A 22 -3.16 13.47 30.40
C TRP A 22 -1.73 13.71 29.89
N ASP A 23 -0.87 14.27 30.74
CA ASP A 23 0.52 14.55 30.39
C ASP A 23 1.29 13.24 30.15
N TYR A 24 1.10 12.24 31.02
CA TYR A 24 1.78 10.93 30.90
C TYR A 24 1.32 10.09 29.71
N PHE A 25 0.00 9.98 29.49
CA PHE A 25 -0.55 9.10 28.45
C PHE A 25 -0.68 9.77 27.08
N TYR A 26 -0.75 11.10 27.02
CA TYR A 26 -0.99 11.83 25.76
C TYR A 26 0.06 12.91 25.45
N ALA A 27 0.37 13.83 26.38
CA ALA A 27 1.24 14.98 26.03
C ALA A 27 2.71 14.59 25.82
N PHE A 28 3.30 13.80 26.72
CA PHE A 28 4.72 13.38 26.61
C PHE A 28 4.98 12.49 25.37
N PRO A 29 4.14 11.50 25.04
CA PRO A 29 4.29 10.74 23.80
C PRO A 29 4.24 11.62 22.54
N GLU A 30 3.42 12.67 22.52
CA GLU A 30 3.30 13.58 21.38
C GLU A 30 4.53 14.49 21.23
N ILE A 31 5.08 14.98 22.34
CA ILE A 31 6.33 15.77 22.36
C ILE A 31 7.52 14.92 21.92
N ASP A 32 7.58 13.65 22.34
CA ASP A 32 8.64 12.72 21.92
C ASP A 32 8.52 12.35 20.43
N LYS A 33 7.30 12.22 19.88
CA LYS A 33 7.07 12.07 18.44
C LYS A 33 7.58 13.30 17.68
N GLN A 34 7.25 14.51 18.14
CA GLN A 34 7.70 15.76 17.50
C GLN A 34 9.22 15.91 17.53
N ARG A 35 9.87 15.57 18.65
CA ARG A 35 11.34 15.63 18.78
C ARG A 35 12.02 14.60 17.87
N ARG A 36 11.49 13.38 17.75
CA ARG A 36 12.00 12.36 16.81
C ARG A 36 11.75 12.75 15.35
N ALA A 37 10.62 13.38 15.03
CA ALA A 37 10.32 13.89 13.70
C ALA A 37 11.30 15.01 13.28
N GLN A 38 11.68 15.91 14.21
CA GLN A 38 12.70 16.92 13.97
C GLN A 38 14.10 16.31 13.74
N THR A 39 14.51 15.32 14.55
CA THR A 39 15.80 14.63 14.34
C THR A 39 15.82 13.74 13.09
N GLN A 40 14.66 13.23 12.65
CA GLN A 40 14.53 12.56 11.34
C GLN A 40 14.56 13.56 10.18
N GLN A 41 13.97 14.75 10.32
CA GLN A 41 14.03 15.82 9.32
C GLN A 41 15.46 16.26 9.00
N GLU A 42 16.35 16.33 10.00
CA GLU A 42 17.77 16.61 9.80
C GLU A 42 18.52 15.49 9.03
N LYS A 43 18.08 14.23 9.16
CA LYS A 43 18.62 13.11 8.37
C LYS A 43 18.02 13.01 6.96
N LEU A 44 16.79 13.52 6.77
CA LEU A 44 16.02 13.50 5.51
C LEU A 44 16.34 14.66 4.56
N ALA A 45 17.16 15.63 4.99
CA ALA A 45 17.61 16.76 4.16
C ALA A 45 18.56 16.35 3.00
N LYS A 46 18.92 15.05 2.91
CA LYS A 46 19.79 14.49 1.87
C LYS A 46 19.06 13.58 0.86
N VAL A 47 17.75 13.37 1.00
CA VAL A 47 16.94 12.60 0.03
C VAL A 47 16.39 13.57 -1.02
N PRO A 48 16.66 13.37 -2.33
CA PRO A 48 16.09 14.20 -3.39
C PRO A 48 14.57 14.18 -3.33
N GLN A 49 13.94 15.33 -3.54
CA GLN A 49 12.50 15.40 -3.77
C GLN A 49 12.14 14.55 -5.00
N LEU A 50 11.03 13.80 -4.93
CA LEU A 50 10.35 13.45 -6.17
C LEU A 50 10.07 14.76 -6.91
N GLY A 51 10.66 14.91 -8.10
CA GLY A 51 10.40 16.05 -8.95
C GLY A 51 8.90 16.24 -9.18
N ALA A 52 8.52 17.46 -9.59
CA ALA A 52 7.19 17.68 -10.13
C ALA A 52 6.90 16.61 -11.19
N PRO A 53 5.66 16.08 -11.26
CA PRO A 53 5.30 15.13 -12.31
C PRO A 53 5.77 15.68 -13.65
N GLU A 54 6.29 14.82 -14.52
CA GLU A 54 6.50 15.19 -15.92
C GLU A 54 5.19 15.81 -16.41
N ARG A 55 5.22 17.13 -16.65
CA ARG A 55 4.17 17.76 -17.43
C ARG A 55 4.27 17.08 -18.78
N VAL A 56 3.34 16.16 -19.05
CA VAL A 56 2.86 15.99 -20.41
C VAL A 56 2.56 17.40 -20.89
N THR A 57 3.42 17.90 -21.77
CA THR A 57 3.19 19.14 -22.49
C THR A 57 1.76 19.09 -23.00
N ALA A 58 1.06 20.22 -22.90
CA ALA A 58 -0.24 20.40 -23.54
C ALA A 58 -0.07 20.41 -25.07
N GLY A 59 0.42 19.30 -25.64
CA GLY A 59 0.00 18.85 -26.94
C GLY A 59 -1.41 18.30 -26.78
N GLN A 60 -2.23 18.48 -27.82
CA GLN A 60 -3.59 17.95 -27.88
C GLN A 60 -3.63 16.54 -27.28
N PRO A 61 -4.63 16.22 -26.44
CA PRO A 61 -4.76 14.88 -25.91
C PRO A 61 -4.72 13.92 -27.11
N PRO A 62 -3.81 12.93 -27.16
CA PRO A 62 -3.99 11.87 -28.12
C PRO A 62 -5.40 11.37 -27.87
N VAL A 63 -6.22 11.35 -28.93
CA VAL A 63 -7.55 10.77 -28.89
C VAL A 63 -7.35 9.37 -28.35
N LYS A 64 -7.60 9.17 -27.05
CA LYS A 64 -7.49 7.85 -26.43
C LYS A 64 -8.48 7.01 -27.20
N ALA A 65 -7.96 6.05 -27.96
CA ALA A 65 -8.77 5.03 -28.59
C ALA A 65 -9.74 4.47 -27.54
N ALA A 66 -10.93 4.05 -27.96
CA ALA A 66 -11.90 3.45 -27.05
C ALA A 66 -11.20 2.40 -26.17
N PRO A 67 -11.48 2.34 -24.85
CA PRO A 67 -10.79 1.43 -23.95
C PRO A 67 -10.91 0.02 -24.51
N LYS A 68 -9.77 -0.66 -24.67
CA LYS A 68 -9.74 -2.03 -25.16
C LYS A 68 -10.47 -2.90 -24.15
N THR A 69 -11.07 -3.99 -24.61
CA THR A 69 -11.55 -5.01 -23.68
C THR A 69 -10.37 -5.55 -22.87
N ARG A 70 -10.66 -6.09 -21.68
CA ARG A 70 -9.63 -6.68 -20.83
C ARG A 70 -8.84 -7.77 -21.56
N ALA A 71 -9.52 -8.62 -22.33
CA ALA A 71 -8.88 -9.68 -23.10
C ALA A 71 -7.91 -9.13 -24.16
N GLU A 72 -8.30 -8.08 -24.88
CA GLU A 72 -7.42 -7.40 -25.84
C GLU A 72 -6.22 -6.74 -25.15
N ALA A 73 -6.42 -6.10 -24.00
CA ALA A 73 -5.35 -5.48 -23.24
C ALA A 73 -4.32 -6.51 -22.72
N LEU A 74 -4.79 -7.66 -22.24
CA LEU A 74 -3.93 -8.78 -21.83
C LEU A 74 -3.12 -9.36 -23.00
N ALA A 75 -3.66 -9.33 -24.23
CA ALA A 75 -2.95 -9.85 -25.40
C ALA A 75 -1.81 -8.96 -25.91
N LEU A 76 -1.64 -7.73 -25.39
CA LEU A 76 -0.63 -6.76 -25.87
C LEU A 76 0.80 -7.06 -25.43
N SER A 77 0.99 -7.94 -24.46
CA SER A 77 2.29 -8.30 -23.90
C SER A 77 2.35 -9.79 -23.64
N PRO A 78 3.50 -10.46 -23.83
CA PRO A 78 3.72 -11.78 -23.26
C PRO A 78 3.59 -11.72 -21.74
N ARG A 79 3.04 -12.77 -21.12
CA ARG A 79 2.68 -12.76 -19.69
C ARG A 79 3.06 -14.06 -19.01
N ILE A 80 3.22 -13.97 -17.69
CA ILE A 80 3.46 -15.11 -16.81
C ILE A 80 2.21 -15.33 -15.98
N ALA A 81 1.62 -16.52 -16.04
CA ALA A 81 0.43 -16.84 -15.28
C ALA A 81 0.72 -16.85 -13.77
N ILE A 82 -0.21 -16.35 -12.96
CA ILE A 82 -0.21 -16.44 -11.51
C ILE A 82 -1.33 -17.39 -11.10
N ASP A 83 -1.01 -18.39 -10.28
CA ASP A 83 -2.00 -19.29 -9.71
C ASP A 83 -1.65 -19.66 -8.26
N THR A 84 -2.42 -19.15 -7.29
CA THR A 84 -2.24 -19.43 -5.85
C THR A 84 -3.55 -19.88 -5.22
N ARG A 85 -3.60 -20.10 -3.90
CA ARG A 85 -4.86 -20.41 -3.21
C ARG A 85 -5.89 -19.29 -3.36
N SER A 86 -5.49 -18.03 -3.13
CA SER A 86 -6.43 -16.90 -3.05
C SER A 86 -6.50 -16.05 -4.31
N ILE A 87 -5.50 -16.10 -5.20
CA ILE A 87 -5.47 -15.28 -6.42
C ILE A 87 -5.18 -16.05 -7.69
N SER A 88 -5.68 -15.53 -8.80
CA SER A 88 -5.33 -15.92 -10.17
C SER A 88 -5.10 -14.67 -11.02
N GLY A 89 -4.27 -14.77 -12.04
CA GLY A 89 -4.04 -13.67 -12.97
C GLY A 89 -2.74 -13.83 -13.73
N SER A 90 -2.02 -12.73 -13.94
CA SER A 90 -0.74 -12.76 -14.65
C SER A 90 0.11 -11.51 -14.44
N ILE A 91 1.41 -11.64 -14.74
CA ILE A 91 2.40 -10.55 -14.75
C ILE A 91 2.73 -10.22 -16.21
N ALA A 92 2.65 -8.95 -16.60
CA ALA A 92 3.07 -8.52 -17.93
C ALA A 92 4.61 -8.49 -18.02
N LEU A 93 5.19 -9.12 -19.06
CA LEU A 93 6.63 -9.01 -19.33
C LEU A 93 7.02 -7.62 -19.83
N LYS A 94 6.09 -6.89 -20.46
CA LYS A 94 6.28 -5.48 -20.79
C LYS A 94 6.15 -4.64 -19.52
N GLY A 95 7.22 -3.93 -19.18
CA GLY A 95 7.36 -3.16 -17.94
C GLY A 95 7.52 -3.99 -16.66
N GLY A 96 7.38 -5.33 -16.72
CA GLY A 96 7.47 -6.20 -15.54
C GLY A 96 6.41 -5.87 -14.49
N ARG A 97 5.15 -5.67 -14.92
CA ARG A 97 4.06 -5.10 -14.10
C ARG A 97 3.15 -6.17 -13.52
N ILE A 98 2.65 -5.89 -12.31
CA ILE A 98 1.60 -6.67 -11.66
C ILE A 98 0.28 -5.93 -11.91
N ASP A 99 -0.43 -6.32 -12.96
CA ASP A 99 -1.57 -5.58 -13.54
C ASP A 99 -2.78 -6.48 -13.84
N ASP A 100 -2.71 -7.78 -13.54
CA ASP A 100 -3.81 -8.74 -13.67
C ASP A 100 -3.86 -9.63 -12.42
N VAL A 101 -4.77 -9.29 -11.50
CA VAL A 101 -5.00 -10.04 -10.26
C VAL A 101 -6.50 -10.11 -10.00
N SER A 102 -7.01 -11.33 -9.86
CA SER A 102 -8.40 -11.64 -9.50
C SER A 102 -8.44 -12.49 -8.23
N LEU A 103 -9.45 -12.25 -7.38
CA LEU A 103 -9.55 -12.84 -6.05
C LEU A 103 -10.50 -14.04 -6.07
N LYS A 104 -9.96 -15.26 -6.02
CA LYS A 104 -10.71 -16.52 -6.24
C LYS A 104 -11.86 -16.75 -5.26
N ASN A 105 -11.71 -16.23 -4.05
CA ASN A 105 -12.64 -16.45 -2.94
C ASN A 105 -13.77 -15.42 -2.87
N TYR A 106 -13.80 -14.42 -3.77
CA TYR A 106 -14.76 -13.31 -3.72
C TYR A 106 -15.45 -13.13 -5.07
N ARG A 107 -16.75 -12.82 -5.02
CA ARG A 107 -17.59 -12.59 -6.20
C ARG A 107 -18.21 -11.21 -6.15
N GLU A 108 -18.60 -10.68 -7.31
CA GLU A 108 -19.26 -9.37 -7.41
C GLU A 108 -20.62 -9.36 -6.68
N THR A 109 -21.33 -10.49 -6.69
CA THR A 109 -22.61 -10.66 -6.00
C THR A 109 -22.64 -11.96 -5.19
N VAL A 110 -23.72 -12.15 -4.43
CA VAL A 110 -23.95 -13.38 -3.63
C VAL A 110 -24.29 -14.61 -4.49
N ASP A 111 -24.57 -14.42 -5.77
CA ASP A 111 -24.82 -15.52 -6.69
C ASP A 111 -23.55 -16.37 -6.88
N PRO A 112 -23.59 -17.70 -6.64
CA PRO A 112 -22.44 -18.58 -6.81
C PRO A 112 -21.83 -18.59 -8.24
N SER A 113 -22.61 -18.21 -9.25
CA SER A 113 -22.19 -18.11 -10.66
C SER A 113 -21.65 -16.73 -11.03
N SER A 114 -21.75 -15.74 -10.13
CA SER A 114 -21.24 -14.39 -10.35
C SER A 114 -19.72 -14.41 -10.59
N PRO A 115 -19.20 -13.55 -11.48
CA PRO A 115 -17.77 -13.43 -11.71
C PRO A 115 -17.01 -13.19 -10.42
N ILE A 116 -15.78 -13.71 -10.35
CA ILE A 116 -14.87 -13.38 -9.27
C ILE A 116 -14.42 -11.91 -9.37
N ILE A 117 -14.07 -11.32 -8.23
CA ILE A 117 -13.58 -9.95 -8.19
C ILE A 117 -12.27 -9.83 -8.96
N THR A 118 -12.26 -9.01 -10.01
CA THR A 118 -11.03 -8.55 -10.65
C THR A 118 -10.54 -7.32 -9.89
N LEU A 119 -9.41 -7.43 -9.21
CA LEU A 119 -8.83 -6.32 -8.47
C LEU A 119 -7.96 -5.45 -9.37
N LEU A 120 -6.94 -6.05 -10.01
CA LEU A 120 -6.03 -5.33 -10.90
C LEU A 120 -6.41 -5.53 -12.37
N SER A 121 -6.28 -4.46 -13.14
CA SER A 121 -6.61 -4.38 -14.57
C SER A 121 -5.49 -3.66 -15.34
N PRO A 122 -5.08 -4.17 -16.52
CA PRO A 122 -3.99 -3.59 -17.32
C PRO A 122 -4.19 -2.12 -17.71
N GLU A 123 -3.08 -1.42 -17.95
CA GLU A 123 -3.04 0.01 -18.36
C GLU A 123 -3.93 0.33 -19.58
N ASP A 124 -3.96 -0.59 -20.55
CA ASP A 124 -4.74 -0.49 -21.78
C ASP A 124 -6.18 -1.02 -21.65
N GLY A 125 -6.53 -1.59 -20.49
CA GLY A 125 -7.81 -2.23 -20.22
C GLY A 125 -8.89 -1.29 -19.68
N PRO A 126 -10.07 -1.82 -19.34
CA PRO A 126 -11.11 -1.06 -18.66
C PRO A 126 -10.70 -0.78 -17.21
N SER A 127 -10.98 0.43 -16.74
CA SER A 127 -10.66 0.93 -15.39
C SER A 127 -9.27 0.50 -14.89
N PRO A 128 -8.17 0.91 -15.56
CA PRO A 128 -6.83 0.45 -15.21
C PRO A 128 -6.50 0.63 -13.73
N TYR A 129 -5.96 -0.42 -13.13
CA TYR A 129 -5.54 -0.45 -11.74
C TYR A 129 -4.39 -1.44 -11.60
N TYR A 130 -3.17 -0.97 -11.37
CA TYR A 130 -1.98 -1.81 -11.45
C TYR A 130 -0.87 -1.34 -10.51
N ALA A 131 0.05 -2.25 -10.20
CA ALA A 131 1.28 -1.96 -9.51
C ALA A 131 2.48 -2.06 -10.45
N GLU A 132 3.40 -1.11 -10.31
CA GLU A 132 4.61 -0.99 -11.12
C GLU A 132 5.80 -0.69 -10.24
N LEU A 133 6.95 -1.24 -10.60
CA LEU A 133 8.21 -1.00 -9.94
C LEU A 133 9.30 -0.74 -10.97
N GLY A 134 10.28 0.08 -10.64
CA GLY A 134 11.39 0.36 -11.53
C GLY A 134 12.52 1.13 -10.87
N TYR A 135 13.34 1.76 -11.71
CA TYR A 135 14.54 2.47 -11.30
C TYR A 135 14.48 3.92 -11.77
N LEU A 136 15.02 4.83 -10.97
CA LEU A 136 15.26 6.23 -11.33
C LEU A 136 16.75 6.54 -11.17
N THR A 137 17.19 7.61 -11.81
CA THR A 137 18.51 8.19 -11.63
C THR A 137 18.38 9.71 -11.55
N ALA A 138 19.24 10.35 -10.76
CA ALA A 138 19.34 11.80 -10.70
C ALA A 138 20.30 12.37 -11.76
N GLU A 139 21.07 11.51 -12.44
CA GLU A 139 21.99 11.88 -13.51
C GLU A 139 21.21 12.31 -14.76
N THR A 140 21.62 13.42 -15.38
CA THR A 140 20.95 13.97 -16.58
C THR A 140 21.82 13.90 -17.83
N GLU A 141 23.11 14.26 -17.73
CA GLU A 141 24.02 14.31 -18.89
C GLU A 141 24.48 12.93 -19.34
N ASN A 142 24.79 12.05 -18.39
CA ASN A 142 25.25 10.67 -18.64
C ASN A 142 24.33 9.65 -17.96
N ALA A 143 23.02 9.89 -18.05
CA ALA A 143 22.02 9.04 -17.43
C ALA A 143 22.15 7.59 -17.93
N PRO A 144 22.23 6.58 -17.05
CA PRO A 144 22.19 5.18 -17.47
C PRO A 144 20.88 4.85 -18.19
N VAL A 145 20.93 3.94 -19.16
CA VAL A 145 19.70 3.41 -19.79
C VAL A 145 19.02 2.47 -18.78
N LEU A 146 17.84 2.85 -18.32
CA LEU A 146 17.06 2.12 -17.30
C LEU A 146 15.86 1.39 -17.93
N PRO A 147 15.36 0.32 -17.29
CA PRO A 147 14.10 -0.28 -17.67
C PRO A 147 12.96 0.75 -17.53
N THR A 148 12.05 0.78 -18.51
CA THR A 148 10.87 1.64 -18.52
C THR A 148 9.59 0.81 -18.55
N THR A 149 8.45 1.49 -18.55
CA THR A 149 7.13 0.91 -18.76
C THR A 149 6.97 0.14 -20.07
N GLU A 150 7.85 0.42 -21.04
CA GLU A 150 7.87 -0.19 -22.37
C GLU A 150 8.89 -1.32 -22.50
N THR A 151 9.79 -1.49 -21.53
CA THR A 151 10.84 -2.52 -21.57
C THR A 151 10.23 -3.92 -21.59
N LEU A 152 10.60 -4.72 -22.59
CA LEU A 152 10.24 -6.13 -22.63
C LEU A 152 11.27 -6.95 -21.86
N TRP A 153 10.87 -7.48 -20.72
CA TRP A 153 11.70 -8.37 -19.90
C TRP A 153 11.70 -9.80 -20.47
N THR A 154 12.82 -10.49 -20.29
CA THR A 154 12.90 -11.94 -20.51
C THR A 154 12.65 -12.70 -19.22
N THR A 155 12.17 -13.94 -19.29
CA THR A 155 11.90 -14.74 -18.09
C THR A 155 12.48 -16.15 -18.20
N ASP A 156 12.76 -16.77 -17.05
CA ASP A 156 13.21 -18.14 -16.88
C ASP A 156 12.08 -19.14 -16.61
N ALA A 157 10.82 -18.68 -16.56
CA ALA A 157 9.69 -19.49 -16.14
C ALA A 157 8.39 -19.17 -16.88
N ASP A 158 7.57 -20.21 -17.06
CA ASP A 158 6.27 -20.10 -17.74
C ASP A 158 5.10 -19.77 -16.79
N GLY A 159 5.35 -19.68 -15.48
CA GLY A 159 4.32 -19.43 -14.46
C GLY A 159 4.89 -19.16 -13.08
N LEU A 160 4.16 -18.36 -12.29
CA LEU A 160 4.44 -18.01 -10.90
C LEU A 160 3.49 -18.77 -9.96
N THR A 161 4.06 -19.51 -9.02
CA THR A 161 3.34 -20.21 -7.93
C THR A 161 4.05 -19.95 -6.60
N THR A 162 3.43 -20.32 -5.49
CA THR A 162 4.02 -20.13 -4.15
C THR A 162 5.32 -20.91 -3.94
N ALA A 163 5.52 -22.02 -4.65
CA ALA A 163 6.74 -22.82 -4.61
C ALA A 163 7.80 -22.40 -5.63
N LYS A 164 7.41 -21.67 -6.68
CA LYS A 164 8.28 -21.35 -7.82
C LYS A 164 8.25 -19.83 -8.10
N PRO A 165 9.18 -19.06 -7.50
CA PRO A 165 9.45 -17.70 -7.90
C PRO A 165 9.89 -17.62 -9.38
N VAL A 166 9.78 -16.43 -9.94
CA VAL A 166 10.10 -16.15 -11.34
C VAL A 166 11.17 -15.07 -11.40
N THR A 167 12.14 -15.23 -12.29
CA THR A 167 13.14 -14.20 -12.57
C THR A 167 12.82 -13.51 -13.89
N LEU A 168 12.69 -12.19 -13.85
CA LEU A 168 12.70 -11.33 -15.03
C LEU A 168 14.11 -10.76 -15.21
N THR A 169 14.66 -10.82 -16.41
CA THR A 169 15.98 -10.28 -16.74
C THR A 169 15.92 -9.31 -17.90
N TRP A 170 16.63 -8.18 -17.77
CA TRP A 170 16.86 -7.24 -18.84
C TRP A 170 18.29 -6.70 -18.78
N ASP A 171 19.04 -6.86 -19.87
CA ASP A 171 20.37 -6.27 -20.06
C ASP A 171 20.18 -4.98 -20.88
N ASN A 172 20.69 -3.85 -20.37
CA ASN A 172 20.55 -2.60 -21.07
C ASN A 172 21.50 -2.46 -22.27
N GLY A 173 22.43 -3.39 -22.47
CA GLY A 173 23.44 -3.34 -23.53
C GLY A 173 24.59 -2.36 -23.26
N HIS A 174 24.57 -1.69 -22.11
CA HIS A 174 25.53 -0.66 -21.70
C HIS A 174 26.24 -1.01 -20.38
N GLY A 175 26.31 -2.31 -20.07
CA GLY A 175 27.02 -2.82 -18.90
C GLY A 175 26.19 -2.81 -17.60
N LEU A 176 24.88 -2.61 -17.65
CA LEU A 176 24.01 -2.87 -16.50
C LEU A 176 23.06 -4.02 -16.80
N VAL A 177 23.03 -5.00 -15.90
CA VAL A 177 22.07 -6.12 -15.98
C VAL A 177 21.09 -5.99 -14.83
N PHE A 178 19.81 -5.86 -15.17
CA PHE A 178 18.71 -5.74 -14.23
C PHE A 178 18.04 -7.11 -14.09
N LYS A 179 17.81 -7.54 -12.85
CA LYS A 179 17.02 -8.74 -12.55
C LYS A 179 15.96 -8.43 -11.52
N ARG A 180 14.75 -8.93 -11.76
CA ARG A 180 13.61 -8.83 -10.87
C ARG A 180 13.12 -10.23 -10.54
N VAL A 181 13.32 -10.68 -9.29
CA VAL A 181 12.79 -11.94 -8.80
C VAL A 181 11.46 -11.67 -8.12
N ILE A 182 10.39 -12.29 -8.61
CA ILE A 182 9.03 -12.14 -8.09
C ILE A 182 8.62 -13.46 -7.45
N SER A 183 8.27 -13.41 -6.17
CA SER A 183 7.55 -14.48 -5.48
C SER A 183 6.18 -14.00 -5.02
N VAL A 184 5.28 -14.94 -4.76
CA VAL A 184 3.93 -14.68 -4.26
C VAL A 184 3.59 -15.70 -3.18
N ASP A 185 2.81 -15.31 -2.19
CA ASP A 185 2.31 -16.21 -1.17
C ASP A 185 0.94 -16.82 -1.54
N ASP A 186 0.37 -17.63 -0.65
CA ASP A 186 -0.95 -18.25 -0.89
C ASP A 186 -2.10 -17.24 -0.87
N GLU A 187 -1.87 -16.06 -0.29
CA GLU A 187 -2.86 -15.03 -0.08
C GLU A 187 -2.72 -13.91 -1.13
N TYR A 188 -2.13 -12.76 -0.79
CA TYR A 188 -2.20 -11.55 -1.61
C TYR A 188 -0.88 -10.76 -1.70
N LEU A 189 0.23 -11.31 -1.18
CA LEU A 189 1.49 -10.58 -1.07
C LEU A 189 2.50 -11.08 -2.09
N PHE A 190 2.87 -10.18 -2.99
CA PHE A 190 4.02 -10.35 -3.87
C PHE A 190 5.27 -9.80 -3.18
N THR A 191 6.36 -10.54 -3.25
CA THR A 191 7.69 -10.05 -2.86
C THR A 191 8.52 -9.89 -4.13
N VAL A 192 8.95 -8.66 -4.40
CA VAL A 192 9.75 -8.29 -5.56
C VAL A 192 11.16 -7.95 -5.10
N LYS A 193 12.13 -8.78 -5.48
CA LYS A 193 13.55 -8.54 -5.24
C LYS A 193 14.21 -8.07 -6.53
N ASP A 194 14.48 -6.77 -6.57
CA ASP A 194 15.17 -6.11 -7.67
C ASP A 194 16.67 -6.12 -7.41
N SER A 195 17.46 -6.43 -8.42
CA SER A 195 18.92 -6.38 -8.38
C SER A 195 19.48 -5.76 -9.64
N VAL A 196 20.58 -5.02 -9.50
CA VAL A 196 21.30 -4.42 -10.62
C VAL A 196 22.76 -4.79 -10.49
N GLU A 197 23.32 -5.42 -11.52
CA GLU A 197 24.75 -5.71 -11.64
C GLU A 197 25.40 -4.65 -12.53
N ASN A 198 26.43 -3.98 -12.00
CA ASN A 198 27.20 -2.99 -12.74
C ASN A 198 28.47 -3.64 -13.32
N LYS A 199 28.42 -3.95 -14.62
CA LYS A 199 29.57 -4.43 -15.42
C LYS A 199 30.27 -3.29 -16.17
N ALA A 200 29.80 -2.05 -16.04
CA ALA A 200 30.45 -0.88 -16.63
C ALA A 200 31.71 -0.48 -15.83
N GLY A 201 32.52 0.40 -16.42
CA GLY A 201 33.77 0.88 -15.81
C GLY A 201 33.61 2.03 -14.81
N ALA A 202 32.39 2.53 -14.57
CA ALA A 202 32.11 3.65 -13.70
C ALA A 202 30.99 3.30 -12.69
N PRO A 203 30.98 3.89 -11.49
CA PRO A 203 29.89 3.70 -10.53
C PRO A 203 28.57 4.26 -11.08
N VAL A 204 27.46 3.62 -10.72
CA VAL A 204 26.10 4.07 -11.10
C VAL A 204 25.25 4.24 -9.85
N THR A 205 24.57 5.38 -9.74
CA THR A 205 23.67 5.69 -8.62
C THR A 205 22.22 5.62 -9.07
N LEU A 206 21.45 4.72 -8.45
CA LEU A 206 20.04 4.46 -8.77
C LEU A 206 19.15 4.60 -7.54
N PHE A 207 17.88 4.92 -7.78
CA PHE A 207 16.81 4.84 -6.81
C PHE A 207 15.84 3.75 -7.26
N ASN A 208 15.24 3.04 -6.31
CA ASN A 208 14.13 2.14 -6.60
C ASN A 208 12.82 2.87 -6.34
N TYR A 209 11.91 2.82 -7.30
CA TYR A 209 10.55 3.27 -7.10
C TYR A 209 9.56 2.11 -7.19
N ALA A 210 8.45 2.25 -6.48
CA ALA A 210 7.29 1.40 -6.63
C ALA A 210 6.04 2.25 -6.51
N ARG A 211 5.03 1.96 -7.33
CA ARG A 211 3.79 2.72 -7.36
C ARG A 211 2.58 1.86 -7.62
N VAL A 212 1.44 2.34 -7.14
CA VAL A 212 0.12 1.84 -7.48
C VAL A 212 -0.63 2.96 -8.19
N SER A 213 -1.16 2.67 -9.37
CA SER A 213 -1.88 3.62 -10.22
C SER A 213 -3.29 3.13 -10.50
N ARG A 214 -4.29 4.01 -10.35
CA ARG A 214 -5.70 3.74 -10.64
C ARG A 214 -6.31 4.84 -11.48
N PHE A 215 -7.04 4.45 -12.52
CA PHE A 215 -7.67 5.36 -13.46
C PHE A 215 -9.17 5.44 -13.22
N GLY A 216 -9.69 6.67 -13.21
CA GLY A 216 -11.07 6.97 -12.90
C GLY A 216 -11.36 6.93 -11.41
N HIS A 217 -12.49 7.52 -11.04
CA HIS A 217 -13.01 7.41 -9.69
C HIS A 217 -13.70 6.04 -9.56
N PRO A 218 -13.34 5.21 -8.57
CA PRO A 218 -14.05 3.96 -8.36
C PRO A 218 -15.50 4.22 -7.96
N PRO A 219 -16.43 3.30 -8.30
CA PRO A 219 -17.78 3.38 -7.79
C PRO A 219 -17.76 3.25 -6.26
N SER A 220 -18.18 4.30 -5.56
CA SER A 220 -18.29 4.27 -4.10
C SER A 220 -19.56 3.55 -3.68
N ALA A 221 -19.47 2.74 -2.61
CA ALA A 221 -20.65 2.11 -2.01
C ALA A 221 -21.52 3.12 -1.22
N GLY A 222 -21.16 4.41 -1.17
CA GLY A 222 -21.97 5.48 -0.59
C GLY A 222 -22.01 5.49 0.94
N TYR A 223 -21.09 4.79 1.60
CA TYR A 223 -21.00 4.77 3.06
C TYR A 223 -20.12 5.92 3.56
N ALA A 224 -20.75 6.98 4.09
CA ALA A 224 -20.07 8.18 4.57
C ALA A 224 -19.04 7.98 5.69
N ALA A 225 -18.99 6.79 6.29
CA ALA A 225 -18.13 6.47 7.43
C ALA A 225 -16.93 5.57 7.09
N LEU A 226 -16.70 5.25 5.81
CA LEU A 226 -15.57 4.42 5.39
C LEU A 226 -14.59 5.27 4.57
N HIS A 227 -13.30 5.14 4.89
CA HIS A 227 -12.26 5.76 4.08
C HIS A 227 -12.06 5.01 2.75
N GLU A 228 -12.17 5.74 1.65
CA GLU A 228 -11.88 5.31 0.29
C GLU A 228 -10.93 6.35 -0.35
N GLY A 229 -9.86 5.89 -0.98
CA GLY A 229 -8.83 6.78 -1.51
C GLY A 229 -7.41 6.31 -1.23
N PHE A 230 -6.53 7.26 -0.97
CA PHE A 230 -5.14 7.02 -0.61
C PHE A 230 -5.03 6.60 0.84
N VAL A 231 -4.21 5.58 1.09
CA VAL A 231 -3.93 5.09 2.42
C VAL A 231 -2.45 4.72 2.54
N GLY A 232 -1.88 4.85 3.72
CA GLY A 232 -0.51 4.44 3.95
C GLY A 232 -0.08 4.53 5.41
N VAL A 233 1.12 4.04 5.64
CA VAL A 233 1.90 4.31 6.84
C VAL A 233 3.28 4.76 6.37
N VAL A 234 3.77 5.90 6.83
CA VAL A 234 5.13 6.38 6.52
C VAL A 234 5.86 6.60 7.84
N GLY A 235 6.92 5.82 8.08
CA GLY A 235 7.53 5.75 9.40
C GLY A 235 6.56 5.21 10.45
N GLU A 236 6.13 6.09 11.35
CA GLU A 236 5.21 5.78 12.46
C GLU A 236 3.85 6.47 12.33
N THR A 237 3.59 7.15 11.21
CA THR A 237 2.37 7.93 10.99
C THR A 237 1.48 7.22 9.99
N GLY A 238 0.20 7.04 10.33
CA GLY A 238 -0.82 6.56 9.40
C GLY A 238 -1.37 7.73 8.59
N GLU A 239 -1.58 7.51 7.30
CA GLU A 239 -1.98 8.53 6.33
C GLU A 239 -3.24 8.09 5.59
N GLU A 240 -4.25 8.94 5.58
CA GLU A 240 -5.52 8.73 4.87
C GLU A 240 -5.90 10.03 4.14
N VAL A 241 -5.99 9.96 2.81
CA VAL A 241 -6.36 11.11 1.97
C VAL A 241 -7.41 10.66 0.97
N THR A 242 -8.59 11.27 1.00
CA THR A 242 -9.66 10.94 0.05
C THR A 242 -9.31 11.49 -1.33
N TYR A 243 -9.93 10.95 -2.38
CA TYR A 243 -9.74 11.43 -3.76
C TYR A 243 -10.01 12.94 -3.90
N ASP A 244 -11.11 13.43 -3.32
CA ASP A 244 -11.44 14.86 -3.33
C ASP A 244 -10.44 15.75 -2.58
N LYS A 245 -9.80 15.21 -1.53
CA LYS A 245 -8.82 15.97 -0.74
C LYS A 245 -7.53 16.13 -1.51
N ILE A 246 -7.02 15.07 -2.14
CA ILE A 246 -5.76 15.16 -2.90
C ILE A 246 -5.88 16.14 -4.06
N GLU A 247 -7.05 16.25 -4.70
CA GLU A 247 -7.27 17.18 -5.82
C GLU A 247 -7.24 18.65 -5.42
N LYS A 248 -7.38 18.93 -4.11
CA LYS A 248 -7.33 20.28 -3.54
C LYS A 248 -5.96 20.62 -2.94
N GLU A 249 -5.05 19.66 -2.85
CA GLU A 249 -3.66 19.91 -2.44
C GLU A 249 -2.92 20.69 -3.53
N ASP A 250 -1.83 21.36 -3.15
CA ASP A 250 -1.01 22.10 -4.11
C ASP A 250 -0.45 21.17 -5.18
N ASN A 251 -0.68 21.53 -6.45
CA ASN A 251 -0.39 20.68 -7.62
C ASN A 251 -1.05 19.29 -7.59
N ALA A 252 -2.09 19.11 -6.79
CA ALA A 252 -2.75 17.83 -6.52
C ALA A 252 -1.78 16.73 -6.04
N VAL A 253 -0.78 17.12 -5.25
CA VAL A 253 0.29 16.25 -4.76
C VAL A 253 0.48 16.44 -3.27
N LYS A 254 0.73 15.34 -2.56
CA LYS A 254 1.15 15.34 -1.17
C LYS A 254 2.29 14.37 -0.96
N THR A 255 3.37 14.84 -0.33
CA THR A 255 4.60 14.05 -0.11
C THR A 255 4.86 13.82 1.36
N TYR A 256 5.53 12.71 1.63
CA TYR A 256 5.84 12.23 2.97
C TYR A 256 7.26 11.69 2.98
N LYS A 257 7.98 11.87 4.08
CA LYS A 257 9.32 11.30 4.27
C LYS A 257 9.36 10.52 5.57
N GLY A 258 9.99 9.35 5.54
CA GLY A 258 10.08 8.49 6.72
C GLY A 258 10.99 7.29 6.50
N VAL A 259 11.06 6.41 7.50
CA VAL A 259 11.82 5.16 7.42
C VAL A 259 10.84 4.00 7.35
N GLY A 260 10.81 3.31 6.22
CA GLY A 260 9.86 2.23 5.95
C GLY A 260 8.40 2.65 5.98
N GLY A 261 7.53 1.65 5.80
CA GLY A 261 6.10 1.85 5.67
C GLY A 261 5.57 1.40 4.30
N TRP A 262 4.38 1.84 3.94
CA TRP A 262 3.69 1.43 2.73
C TRP A 262 2.66 2.49 2.32
N VAL A 263 2.33 2.54 1.05
CA VAL A 263 1.32 3.45 0.51
C VAL A 263 0.55 2.78 -0.61
N GLY A 264 -0.69 3.19 -0.82
CA GLY A 264 -1.49 2.70 -1.92
C GLY A 264 -2.89 3.25 -1.93
N LEU A 265 -3.79 2.46 -2.48
CA LEU A 265 -5.20 2.79 -2.67
C LEU A 265 -6.07 1.74 -2.00
N THR A 266 -7.12 2.19 -1.32
CA THR A 266 -8.05 1.33 -0.57
C THR A 266 -9.48 1.60 -0.97
N ASP A 267 -10.23 0.52 -1.07
CA ASP A 267 -11.68 0.45 -1.19
C ASP A 267 -12.26 -0.13 0.11
N LYS A 268 -13.59 -0.28 0.18
CA LYS A 268 -14.27 -0.92 1.31
C LYS A 268 -13.66 -2.27 1.73
N TYR A 269 -13.45 -3.19 0.77
CA TYR A 269 -12.99 -4.56 1.06
C TYR A 269 -11.60 -4.89 0.50
N TRP A 270 -11.11 -4.10 -0.45
CA TRP A 270 -9.92 -4.41 -1.23
C TRP A 270 -8.90 -3.28 -1.11
N ALA A 271 -7.63 -3.59 -1.36
CA ALA A 271 -6.61 -2.57 -1.51
C ALA A 271 -5.48 -3.07 -2.41
N ALA A 272 -4.75 -2.13 -3.01
CA ALA A 272 -3.45 -2.38 -3.59
C ALA A 272 -2.45 -1.38 -3.01
N VAL A 273 -1.34 -1.89 -2.49
CA VAL A 273 -0.32 -1.08 -1.82
C VAL A 273 1.08 -1.57 -2.18
N VAL A 274 2.03 -0.64 -2.18
CA VAL A 274 3.46 -0.90 -2.34
C VAL A 274 4.17 -0.58 -1.02
N ALA A 275 5.09 -1.44 -0.63
CA ALA A 275 5.84 -1.33 0.62
C ALA A 275 7.32 -1.62 0.34
N PRO A 276 8.19 -0.61 0.26
CA PRO A 276 9.63 -0.82 0.11
C PRO A 276 10.23 -1.39 1.40
N ASP A 277 11.56 -1.42 1.50
CA ASP A 277 12.25 -1.88 2.70
C ASP A 277 11.80 -1.10 3.95
N GLN A 278 11.39 -1.84 4.99
CA GLN A 278 10.82 -1.27 6.21
C GLN A 278 11.86 -0.60 7.13
N ASN A 279 13.15 -0.76 6.82
CA ASN A 279 14.26 -0.27 7.63
C ASN A 279 15.06 0.85 6.95
N LEU A 280 14.74 1.19 5.70
CA LEU A 280 15.44 2.22 4.92
C LEU A 280 14.63 3.52 4.83
N PRO A 281 15.30 4.67 4.68
CA PRO A 281 14.63 5.91 4.34
C PRO A 281 13.90 5.80 2.99
N MET A 282 12.72 6.40 2.93
CA MET A 282 11.92 6.53 1.72
C MET A 282 11.19 7.87 1.68
N GLU A 283 10.93 8.34 0.47
CA GLU A 283 9.90 9.34 0.19
C GLU A 283 8.66 8.63 -0.37
N ALA A 284 7.49 9.02 0.10
CA ALA A 284 6.22 8.56 -0.44
C ALA A 284 5.41 9.74 -0.97
N ARG A 285 4.58 9.50 -1.98
CA ARG A 285 3.76 10.53 -2.63
C ARG A 285 2.37 10.02 -2.95
N PHE A 286 1.37 10.84 -2.66
CA PHE A 286 0.04 10.73 -3.23
C PHE A 286 -0.12 11.80 -4.31
N ALA A 287 -0.70 11.45 -5.44
CA ALA A 287 -0.92 12.37 -6.55
C ALA A 287 -2.23 12.09 -7.28
N SER A 288 -2.89 13.15 -7.72
CA SER A 288 -3.96 13.09 -8.73
C SER A 288 -3.52 13.81 -10.00
N MET A 289 -3.68 13.17 -11.14
CA MET A 289 -3.28 13.68 -12.45
C MET A 289 -4.41 13.49 -13.47
N GLY A 290 -4.31 14.19 -14.60
CA GLY A 290 -5.27 14.07 -15.70
C GLY A 290 -6.42 15.08 -15.68
N GLY A 291 -7.10 15.16 -16.83
CA GLY A 291 -8.22 16.06 -17.09
C GLY A 291 -9.55 15.49 -16.63
N ALA A 292 -10.43 15.18 -17.58
CA ALA A 292 -11.78 14.65 -17.32
C ALA A 292 -11.77 13.26 -16.66
N VAL A 293 -10.81 12.41 -17.02
CA VAL A 293 -10.56 11.14 -16.33
C VAL A 293 -9.32 11.31 -15.46
N LYS A 294 -9.50 11.23 -14.16
CA LYS A 294 -8.43 11.33 -13.17
C LYS A 294 -7.61 10.04 -13.11
N THR A 295 -6.33 10.18 -12.79
CA THR A 295 -5.42 9.09 -12.46
C THR A 295 -4.88 9.36 -11.06
N TYR A 296 -5.11 8.42 -10.16
CA TYR A 296 -4.66 8.48 -8.78
C TYR A 296 -3.45 7.58 -8.62
N GLN A 297 -2.38 8.10 -8.04
CA GLN A 297 -1.10 7.40 -7.94
C GLN A 297 -0.51 7.54 -6.55
N ALA A 298 -0.17 6.40 -5.94
CA ALA A 298 0.58 6.32 -4.70
C ALA A 298 1.97 5.74 -4.98
N ASP A 299 3.01 6.52 -4.71
CA ASP A 299 4.40 6.19 -5.03
C ASP A 299 5.25 6.05 -3.77
N THR A 300 6.27 5.20 -3.84
CA THR A 300 7.44 5.21 -2.96
C THR A 300 8.69 5.32 -3.80
N VAL A 301 9.68 6.07 -3.29
CA VAL A 301 11.05 6.09 -3.80
C VAL A 301 11.98 5.83 -2.62
N SER A 302 12.80 4.79 -2.74
CA SER A 302 13.81 4.44 -1.75
C SER A 302 15.03 5.35 -1.89
N ASP A 303 15.84 5.46 -0.83
CA ASP A 303 17.11 6.18 -0.88
C ASP A 303 18.07 5.63 -1.96
N GLN A 304 18.98 6.48 -2.42
CA GLN A 304 19.89 6.15 -3.51
C GLN A 304 20.85 5.01 -3.14
N LYS A 305 21.18 4.18 -4.12
CA LYS A 305 22.22 3.16 -4.02
C LYS A 305 23.24 3.37 -5.12
N THR A 306 24.48 3.61 -4.73
CA THR A 306 25.63 3.63 -5.63
C THR A 306 26.18 2.21 -5.79
N ILE A 307 26.34 1.79 -7.03
CA ILE A 307 26.78 0.46 -7.44
C ILE A 307 28.14 0.61 -8.12
N GLU A 308 29.19 0.20 -7.41
CA GLU A 308 30.55 0.24 -7.94
C GLU A 308 30.76 -0.75 -9.11
N PRO A 309 31.76 -0.52 -9.99
CA PRO A 309 32.13 -1.46 -11.03
C PRO A 309 32.36 -2.89 -10.50
N GLY A 310 31.78 -3.88 -11.18
CA GLY A 310 31.81 -5.28 -10.80
C GLY A 310 31.01 -5.64 -9.55
N LYS A 311 30.19 -4.73 -9.02
CA LYS A 311 29.31 -4.97 -7.86
C LYS A 311 27.84 -5.06 -8.27
N SER A 312 27.03 -5.49 -7.31
CA SER A 312 25.58 -5.50 -7.44
C SER A 312 24.93 -4.86 -6.22
N ALA A 313 23.76 -4.28 -6.41
CA ALA A 313 22.89 -3.84 -5.32
C ALA A 313 21.51 -4.47 -5.47
N GLU A 314 20.86 -4.70 -4.33
CA GLU A 314 19.53 -5.30 -4.25
C GLU A 314 18.55 -4.38 -3.51
N ALA A 315 17.28 -4.44 -3.85
CA ALA A 315 16.17 -3.82 -3.14
C ALA A 315 15.00 -4.79 -3.08
N THR A 316 14.36 -4.89 -1.91
CA THR A 316 13.13 -5.68 -1.74
C THR A 316 11.95 -4.73 -1.59
N THR A 317 10.92 -4.96 -2.38
CA THR A 317 9.64 -4.26 -2.30
C THR A 317 8.52 -5.30 -2.25
N TYR A 318 7.57 -5.10 -1.36
CA TYR A 318 6.35 -5.88 -1.29
C TYR A 318 5.23 -5.16 -2.04
N VAL A 319 4.41 -5.92 -2.74
CA VAL A 319 3.16 -5.44 -3.34
C VAL A 319 2.05 -6.29 -2.79
N PHE A 320 1.13 -5.67 -2.06
CA PHE A 320 -0.11 -6.32 -1.65
C PHE A 320 -1.20 -5.93 -2.63
N ALA A 321 -1.93 -6.91 -3.15
CA ALA A 321 -3.08 -6.70 -4.00
C ALA A 321 -4.15 -7.73 -3.64
N GLY A 322 -5.05 -7.37 -2.71
CA GLY A 322 -6.01 -8.34 -2.21
C GLY A 322 -7.09 -7.83 -1.28
N ALA A 323 -7.74 -8.80 -0.65
CA ALA A 323 -8.81 -8.58 0.31
C ALA A 323 -8.26 -8.23 1.70
N LYS A 324 -8.94 -7.31 2.38
CA LYS A 324 -8.59 -6.86 3.73
C LYS A 324 -9.08 -7.85 4.78
N VAL A 325 -8.33 -8.93 4.97
CA VAL A 325 -8.60 -9.98 5.97
C VAL A 325 -7.72 -9.76 7.19
N VAL A 326 -8.33 -9.58 8.37
CA VAL A 326 -7.63 -9.21 9.61
C VAL A 326 -6.45 -10.12 9.92
N ASP A 327 -6.67 -11.44 9.94
CA ASP A 327 -5.62 -12.42 10.25
C ASP A 327 -4.47 -12.38 9.23
N VAL A 328 -4.77 -12.13 7.95
CA VAL A 328 -3.77 -12.02 6.87
C VAL A 328 -2.94 -10.74 7.03
N LEU A 329 -3.58 -9.61 7.32
CA LEU A 329 -2.89 -8.34 7.51
C LEU A 329 -2.03 -8.35 8.78
N ASP A 330 -2.53 -8.92 9.88
CA ASP A 330 -1.76 -9.11 11.11
C ASP A 330 -0.58 -10.09 10.87
N ALA A 331 -0.75 -11.12 10.02
CA ALA A 331 0.35 -11.99 9.62
C ALA A 331 1.43 -11.24 8.85
N TYR A 332 1.09 -10.40 7.87
CA TYR A 332 2.07 -9.58 7.14
C TYR A 332 2.77 -8.53 8.00
N LYS A 333 2.05 -7.99 8.98
CA LYS A 333 2.64 -7.13 10.01
C LYS A 333 3.69 -7.86 10.85
N ALA A 334 3.47 -9.14 11.15
CA ALA A 334 4.43 -9.96 11.90
C ALA A 334 5.58 -10.47 11.01
N ASN A 335 5.27 -10.89 9.79
CA ASN A 335 6.20 -11.44 8.81
C ASN A 335 5.65 -11.15 7.39
N PRO A 336 6.29 -10.28 6.59
CA PRO A 336 7.70 -9.86 6.68
C PRO A 336 8.00 -8.69 7.62
N GLY A 337 7.01 -8.17 8.36
CA GLY A 337 7.23 -7.03 9.26
C GLY A 337 6.72 -5.70 8.69
N LEU A 338 5.65 -5.73 7.88
CA LEU A 338 5.08 -4.51 7.29
C LEU A 338 4.52 -3.60 8.41
N LYS A 339 5.08 -2.39 8.54
CA LYS A 339 4.78 -1.51 9.66
C LYS A 339 3.29 -1.18 9.73
N ARG A 340 2.66 -1.53 10.85
CA ARG A 340 1.25 -1.21 11.16
C ARG A 340 0.30 -1.58 10.02
N PHE A 341 0.54 -2.70 9.35
CA PHE A 341 -0.26 -3.13 8.20
C PHE A 341 -1.73 -3.40 8.57
N ASP A 342 -2.04 -3.58 9.85
CA ASP A 342 -3.42 -3.67 10.36
C ASP A 342 -4.22 -2.37 10.23
N LEU A 343 -3.56 -1.22 9.98
CA LEU A 343 -4.20 0.06 9.67
C LEU A 343 -4.73 0.16 8.23
N LEU A 344 -4.52 -0.86 7.39
CA LEU A 344 -5.20 -0.95 6.09
C LEU A 344 -6.72 -1.14 6.25
N ILE A 345 -7.15 -1.63 7.42
CA ILE A 345 -8.54 -1.63 7.87
C ILE A 345 -8.76 -0.41 8.75
N ASP A 346 -9.71 0.43 8.35
CA ASP A 346 -10.21 1.52 9.19
C ASP A 346 -11.11 0.93 10.29
N TRP A 347 -10.62 0.98 11.53
CA TRP A 347 -11.33 0.51 12.72
C TRP A 347 -12.20 1.60 13.38
N GLY A 348 -12.14 2.82 12.85
CA GLY A 348 -12.77 4.01 13.39
C GLY A 348 -12.18 4.47 14.72
N TRP A 349 -12.72 5.58 15.23
CA TRP A 349 -12.31 6.17 16.52
C TRP A 349 -12.40 5.19 17.70
N PHE A 350 -13.39 4.31 17.68
CA PHE A 350 -13.62 3.32 18.74
C PHE A 350 -12.88 1.99 18.49
N TYR A 351 -11.69 2.03 17.88
CA TYR A 351 -10.91 0.83 17.53
C TYR A 351 -10.67 -0.12 18.72
N PHE A 352 -10.55 0.44 19.93
CA PHE A 352 -10.37 -0.31 21.17
C PHE A 352 -11.61 -1.13 21.57
N ILE A 353 -12.78 -0.82 21.01
CA ILE A 353 -14.02 -1.61 21.12
C ILE A 353 -14.22 -2.47 19.87
N THR A 354 -14.10 -1.88 18.68
CA THR A 354 -14.41 -2.59 17.43
C THR A 354 -13.48 -3.77 17.17
N ARG A 355 -12.19 -3.68 17.53
CA ARG A 355 -11.24 -4.80 17.38
C ARG A 355 -11.56 -5.99 18.30
N PRO A 356 -11.71 -5.83 19.64
CA PRO A 356 -12.13 -6.95 20.49
C PRO A 356 -13.49 -7.54 20.09
N MET A 357 -14.45 -6.68 19.73
CA MET A 357 -15.76 -7.13 19.27
C MET A 357 -15.67 -7.96 17.99
N PHE A 358 -14.88 -7.52 17.00
CA PHE A 358 -14.63 -8.30 15.80
C PHE A 358 -13.99 -9.66 16.14
N ARG A 359 -12.96 -9.70 16.99
CA ARG A 359 -12.33 -10.97 17.39
C ARG A 359 -13.29 -11.92 18.07
N LEU A 360 -14.22 -11.40 18.89
CA LEU A 360 -15.26 -12.21 19.51
C LEU A 360 -16.23 -12.78 18.46
N ILE A 361 -16.70 -11.95 17.51
CA ILE A 361 -17.57 -12.39 16.42
C ILE A 361 -16.87 -13.44 15.56
N ASP A 362 -15.62 -13.21 15.18
CA ASP A 362 -14.82 -14.11 14.35
C ASP A 362 -14.55 -15.44 15.07
N PHE A 363 -14.22 -15.41 16.36
CA PHE A 363 -14.10 -16.62 17.18
C PHE A 363 -15.39 -17.44 17.20
N LEU A 364 -16.54 -16.78 17.42
CA LEU A 364 -17.84 -17.44 17.41
C LEU A 364 -18.24 -17.94 16.02
N TYR A 365 -17.86 -17.22 14.96
CA TYR A 365 -18.05 -17.68 13.58
C TYR A 365 -17.23 -18.95 13.32
N LYS A 366 -15.96 -18.99 13.71
CA LYS A 366 -15.09 -20.16 13.59
C LYS A 366 -15.63 -21.37 14.38
N LEU A 367 -16.32 -21.12 15.50
CA LEU A 367 -16.96 -22.16 16.31
C LEU A 367 -18.31 -22.63 15.75
N LEU A 368 -19.16 -21.72 15.28
CA LEU A 368 -20.56 -21.98 14.91
C LEU A 368 -20.76 -22.18 13.39
N GLY A 369 -19.79 -21.78 12.57
CA GLY A 369 -19.83 -21.85 11.10
C GLY A 369 -20.80 -20.87 10.42
N ASN A 370 -21.39 -19.92 11.15
CA ASN A 370 -22.40 -19.00 10.62
C ASN A 370 -22.36 -17.62 11.28
N PHE A 371 -22.24 -16.56 10.49
CA PHE A 371 -22.16 -15.19 11.00
C PHE A 371 -23.45 -14.73 11.70
N GLY A 372 -24.63 -15.16 11.25
CA GLY A 372 -25.89 -14.85 11.92
C GLY A 372 -25.94 -15.45 13.33
N LEU A 373 -25.52 -16.71 13.48
CA LEU A 373 -25.42 -17.35 14.80
C LEU A 373 -24.36 -16.68 15.68
N ALA A 374 -23.21 -16.31 15.12
CA ALA A 374 -22.17 -15.59 15.84
C ALA A 374 -22.67 -14.24 16.37
N ILE A 375 -23.39 -13.46 15.56
CA ILE A 375 -23.97 -12.16 15.97
C ILE A 375 -25.02 -12.34 17.07
N LEU A 376 -25.88 -13.35 16.95
CA LEU A 376 -26.87 -13.67 18.01
C LEU A 376 -26.16 -14.03 19.32
N ALA A 377 -25.13 -14.88 19.26
CA ALA A 377 -24.33 -15.26 20.42
C ALA A 377 -23.64 -14.05 21.07
N VAL A 378 -23.03 -13.17 20.27
CA VAL A 378 -22.45 -11.91 20.77
C VAL A 378 -23.50 -11.04 21.45
N THR A 379 -24.69 -10.92 20.87
CA THR A 379 -25.77 -10.14 21.46
C THR A 379 -26.15 -10.65 22.85
N VAL A 380 -26.22 -11.98 23.02
CA VAL A 380 -26.49 -12.61 24.33
C VAL A 380 -25.34 -12.35 25.30
N ILE A 381 -24.09 -12.55 24.90
CA ILE A 381 -22.90 -12.33 25.74
C ILE A 381 -22.85 -10.88 26.25
N VAL A 382 -23.03 -9.91 25.35
CA VAL A 382 -23.03 -8.49 25.71
C VAL A 382 -24.18 -8.20 26.67
N LYS A 383 -25.41 -8.65 26.40
CA LYS A 383 -26.55 -8.45 27.32
C LYS A 383 -26.29 -9.03 28.71
N LEU A 384 -25.70 -10.21 28.80
CA LEU A 384 -25.37 -10.83 30.09
C LEU A 384 -24.30 -10.04 30.85
N ALA A 385 -23.27 -9.54 30.16
CA ALA A 385 -22.23 -8.73 30.77
C ALA A 385 -22.76 -7.40 31.33
N PHE A 386 -23.74 -6.79 30.65
CA PHE A 386 -24.38 -5.54 31.08
C PHE A 386 -25.60 -5.74 32.00
N LEU A 387 -26.00 -6.98 32.29
CA LEU A 387 -27.15 -7.27 33.16
C LEU A 387 -27.04 -6.62 34.56
N PRO A 388 -25.86 -6.54 35.22
CA PRO A 388 -25.72 -5.87 36.51
C PRO A 388 -25.72 -4.34 36.46
N LEU A 389 -25.64 -3.76 35.26
CA LEU A 389 -25.74 -2.30 35.05
C LEU A 389 -27.16 -1.88 34.66
N ALA A 390 -27.94 -2.83 34.14
CA ALA A 390 -29.32 -2.62 33.69
C ALA A 390 -30.37 -2.85 34.80
N ASN A 391 -29.97 -3.48 35.91
CA ASN A 391 -30.76 -3.75 37.12
C ASN A 391 -30.01 -3.24 38.34
#